data_AF-A0AB73SXR9-F1
#
_entry.id   AF-A0AB73SXR9-F1
#
_cell.length_a   1.000
_cell.length_b   1.000
_cell.length_c   1.000
_cell.angle_alpha   90.00
_cell.angle_beta   90.00
_cell.angle_gamma   90.00
#
_symmetry.space_group_name_H-M   'P 1'
#
loop_
_entity.id
_entity.type
_entity.pdbx_description
1 polymer ?
#
loop_
_entity_poly.entity_id
_entity_poly.type
_entity_poly.pdbx_seq_one_letter_code
_entity_poly.pdbx_strand_id
1 'polypeptide(L)'
;MAVKYTEEQLNTIDKSFLIRLLLQQQEQLETLTKELHTSNEKMQLLMEQVILGKQNRFGRSSEKMDDTNQISFHEVDGSIVFFNEAEAVSDLSVSEPEDLELRSPKQPKSKGKKEADLSGLPVKRIDHYLSETELEEEFGEKGWKQLPDAISRKYHFVPAKVEVEEHHLGVYASKTDEHMVKAGHPKALLHGSLVSPSLAAAIINGKYVNAVPLYRLEQEFQRYGLQITRQNMANWCIRLGEEYLSVLYDHLHKKLYSYHVIQADETPVLVNHDGRKAGSKSWMWVYRSGHLYQNRQIVLYEYQQTRNASHPREFLKGYDGICVTDGYQVYHTLEKELEELRIAGCWVHCRRRFDEALKLINRSHQKESEAFLLMKQIQAIYREEGKLKDLSSDERLNQRQVVIKPLVDAFFAYLKTIKVSRKDKFGDAVGYALNQEKYLRVFLTDGDIPIDNNASERAIRGFCIGKKNWQMIDTINGAKTSAIIYSIVETAKANHLKPFDYVQYLLEEIPQHMDDTDCSFMEDLLPWSEKLPSEIRKA
;
A
#
# COMPACT_ATOMS: atom_id res chain seq x y z
N MET A 1 -14.40 56.09 -9.03
CA MET A 1 -15.06 56.78 -10.17
C MET A 1 -13.97 57.51 -10.94
N ALA A 2 -13.68 57.09 -12.18
CA ALA A 2 -12.70 57.76 -13.02
C ALA A 2 -13.31 59.09 -13.51
N VAL A 3 -12.69 60.22 -13.14
CA VAL A 3 -13.08 61.54 -13.63
C VAL A 3 -12.72 61.60 -15.12
N LYS A 4 -13.71 61.78 -15.99
CA LYS A 4 -13.49 61.99 -17.43
C LYS A 4 -13.51 63.49 -17.70
N TYR A 5 -12.37 64.04 -18.09
CA TYR A 5 -12.26 65.44 -18.52
C TYR A 5 -12.69 65.57 -19.98
N THR A 6 -13.39 66.65 -20.32
CA THR A 6 -13.68 67.01 -21.72
C THR A 6 -12.52 67.80 -22.33
N GLU A 7 -12.43 67.83 -23.65
CA GLU A 7 -11.38 68.56 -24.38
C GLU A 7 -11.34 70.06 -24.01
N GLU A 8 -12.51 70.68 -23.85
CA GLU A 8 -12.66 72.08 -23.41
C GLU A 8 -12.09 72.31 -22.00
N GLN A 9 -12.27 71.36 -21.08
CA GLN A 9 -11.72 71.44 -19.73
C GLN A 9 -10.21 71.24 -19.71
N LEU A 10 -9.66 70.39 -20.59
CA LEU A 10 -8.20 70.19 -20.68
C LEU A 10 -7.48 71.39 -21.30
N ASN A 11 -8.14 72.11 -22.22
CA ASN A 11 -7.60 73.31 -22.87
C ASN A 11 -7.54 74.55 -21.96
N THR A 12 -8.20 74.53 -20.79
CA THR A 12 -8.19 75.65 -19.82
C THR A 12 -7.20 75.44 -18.66
N ILE A 13 -6.50 74.31 -18.64
CA ILE A 13 -5.58 73.91 -17.58
C ILE A 13 -4.12 74.19 -18.00
N ASP A 14 -3.25 74.48 -17.03
CA ASP A 14 -1.84 74.75 -17.30
C ASP A 14 -1.09 73.52 -17.85
N LYS A 15 -0.08 73.77 -18.68
CA LYS A 15 0.72 72.71 -19.31
C LYS A 15 1.45 71.83 -18.29
N SER A 16 1.86 72.37 -17.15
CA SER A 16 2.60 71.61 -16.14
C SER A 16 1.73 70.56 -15.43
N PHE A 17 0.46 70.88 -15.19
CA PHE A 17 -0.56 69.99 -14.66
C PHE A 17 -0.93 68.91 -15.66
N LEU A 18 -1.08 69.25 -16.96
CA LEU A 18 -1.29 68.26 -18.02
C LEU A 18 -0.14 67.24 -18.10
N ILE A 19 1.11 67.68 -17.98
CA ILE A 19 2.28 66.79 -17.95
C ILE A 19 2.23 65.87 -16.71
N ARG A 20 1.92 66.40 -15.53
CA ARG A 20 1.80 65.59 -14.30
C ARG A 20 0.67 64.56 -14.40
N LEU A 21 -0.48 64.96 -14.95
CA LEU A 21 -1.62 64.07 -15.17
C LEU A 21 -1.27 62.92 -16.13
N LEU A 22 -0.54 63.22 -17.22
CA LEU A 22 -0.08 62.21 -18.17
C LEU A 22 0.91 61.22 -17.54
N LEU A 23 1.89 61.72 -16.78
CA LEU A 23 2.86 60.87 -16.08
C LEU A 23 2.17 59.97 -15.04
N GLN A 24 1.20 60.51 -14.29
CA GLN A 24 0.40 59.73 -13.34
C GLN A 24 -0.45 58.67 -14.06
N GLN A 25 -1.03 58.98 -15.22
CA GLN A 25 -1.77 58.01 -16.03
C GLN A 25 -0.85 56.91 -16.58
N GLN A 26 0.38 57.23 -16.99
CA GLN A 26 1.37 56.23 -17.43
C GLN A 26 1.72 55.27 -16.29
N GLU A 27 2.00 55.79 -15.08
CA GLU A 27 2.30 54.96 -13.91
C GLU A 27 1.11 54.07 -13.51
N GLN A 28 -0.11 54.60 -13.59
CA GLN A 28 -1.33 53.82 -13.37
C GLN A 28 -1.53 52.73 -14.42
N LEU A 29 -1.27 53.02 -15.70
CA LEU A 29 -1.37 52.04 -16.79
C LEU A 29 -0.31 50.94 -16.66
N GLU A 30 0.92 51.26 -16.28
CA GLU A 30 1.95 50.27 -15.98
C GLU A 30 1.56 49.38 -14.80
N THR A 31 1.00 49.97 -13.75
CA THR A 31 0.52 49.23 -12.57
C THR A 31 -0.64 48.31 -12.93
N LEU A 32 -1.65 48.81 -13.64
CA LEU A 32 -2.77 47.99 -14.12
C LEU A 32 -2.30 46.87 -15.06
N THR A 33 -1.32 47.12 -15.92
CA THR A 33 -0.78 46.11 -16.84
C THR A 33 -0.07 45.00 -16.07
N LYS A 34 0.72 45.34 -15.05
CA LYS A 34 1.36 44.37 -14.13
C LYS A 34 0.32 43.57 -13.35
N GLU A 35 -0.72 44.23 -12.82
CA GLU A 35 -1.81 43.58 -12.10
C GLU A 35 -2.62 42.64 -13.01
N LEU A 36 -2.94 43.07 -14.24
CA LEU A 36 -3.65 42.27 -15.23
C LEU A 36 -2.82 41.04 -15.62
N HIS A 37 -1.51 41.21 -15.84
CA HIS A 37 -0.62 40.09 -16.15
C HIS A 37 -0.58 39.09 -14.99
N THR A 38 -0.41 39.58 -13.75
CA THR A 38 -0.44 38.74 -12.54
C THR A 38 -1.77 38.04 -12.34
N SER A 39 -2.88 38.70 -12.66
CA SER A 39 -4.23 38.14 -12.57
C SER A 39 -4.47 37.06 -13.62
N ASN A 40 -4.03 37.28 -14.86
CA ASN A 40 -4.09 36.29 -15.93
C ASN A 40 -3.23 35.06 -15.60
N GLU A 41 -2.03 35.23 -15.03
CA GLU A 41 -1.20 34.11 -14.54
C GLU A 41 -1.94 33.29 -13.46
N LYS A 42 -2.55 33.96 -12.48
CA LYS A 42 -3.35 33.29 -11.44
C LYS A 42 -4.57 32.57 -12.01
N MET A 43 -5.25 33.18 -12.99
CA MET A 43 -6.40 32.57 -13.66
C MET A 43 -5.98 31.30 -14.42
N GLN A 44 -4.85 31.32 -15.12
CA GLN A 44 -4.31 30.15 -15.81
C GLN A 44 -4.00 29.02 -14.82
N LEU A 45 -3.32 29.32 -13.71
CA LEU A 45 -3.03 28.34 -12.65
C LEU A 45 -4.30 27.73 -12.06
N LEU A 46 -5.34 28.54 -11.82
CA LEU A 46 -6.63 28.05 -11.33
C LEU A 46 -7.33 27.17 -12.37
N MET A 47 -7.27 27.53 -13.66
CA MET A 47 -7.82 26.70 -14.74
C MET A 47 -7.10 25.35 -14.83
N GLU A 48 -5.77 25.33 -14.72
CA GLU A 48 -4.98 24.09 -14.67
C GLU A 48 -5.40 23.20 -13.49
N GLN A 49 -5.55 23.78 -12.29
CA GLN A 49 -6.03 23.06 -11.11
C GLN A 49 -7.44 22.49 -11.29
N VAL A 50 -8.35 23.23 -11.91
CA VAL A 50 -9.72 22.78 -12.17
C VAL A 50 -9.74 21.65 -13.20
N ILE A 51 -8.94 21.73 -14.27
CA ILE A 51 -8.84 20.68 -15.29
C ILE A 51 -8.31 19.39 -14.67
N LEU A 52 -7.19 19.47 -13.93
CA LEU A 52 -6.61 18.32 -13.23
C LEU A 52 -7.56 17.76 -12.18
N GLY A 53 -8.22 18.62 -11.39
CA GLY A 53 -9.19 18.20 -10.38
C GLY A 53 -10.41 17.49 -10.99
N LYS A 54 -10.93 17.98 -12.12
CA LYS A 54 -12.00 17.29 -12.86
C LYS A 54 -11.53 15.95 -13.41
N GLN A 55 -10.32 15.88 -13.95
CA GLN A 55 -9.78 14.63 -14.49
C GLN A 55 -9.49 13.60 -13.40
N ASN A 56 -8.93 14.01 -12.26
CA ASN A 56 -8.71 13.15 -11.10
C ASN A 56 -10.04 12.64 -10.52
N ARG A 57 -11.13 13.39 -10.67
CA ARG A 57 -12.44 12.99 -10.11
C ARG A 57 -13.32 12.19 -11.09
N PHE A 58 -13.17 12.41 -12.40
CA PHE A 58 -14.10 11.88 -13.41
C PHE A 58 -13.42 11.20 -14.62
N GLY A 59 -12.09 11.19 -14.71
CA GLY A 59 -11.35 10.57 -15.82
C GLY A 59 -11.25 9.04 -15.73
N ARG A 60 -11.08 8.35 -16.87
CA ARG A 60 -10.79 6.90 -16.90
C ARG A 60 -9.39 6.64 -16.32
N SER A 61 -9.30 5.73 -15.35
CA SER A 61 -8.12 5.51 -14.48
C SER A 61 -7.21 4.35 -14.91
N SER A 62 -7.34 3.86 -16.13
CA SER A 62 -6.55 2.75 -16.64
C SER A 62 -5.35 3.26 -17.43
N GLU A 63 -4.15 3.11 -16.89
CA GLU A 63 -2.92 2.94 -17.69
C GLU A 63 -2.71 1.45 -18.06
N LYS A 64 -3.77 0.64 -18.22
CA LYS A 64 -3.59 -0.77 -18.58
C LYS A 64 -3.33 -0.95 -20.07
N MET A 65 -2.24 -1.68 -20.33
CA MET A 65 -2.31 -2.86 -21.17
C MET A 65 -2.92 -4.02 -20.33
N ASP A 66 -4.07 -4.50 -20.79
CA ASP A 66 -4.61 -5.88 -20.76
C ASP A 66 -4.39 -6.81 -19.55
N ASP A 67 -4.48 -6.34 -18.32
CA ASP A 67 -4.49 -7.24 -17.15
C ASP A 67 -5.81 -7.14 -16.34
N THR A 68 -6.68 -8.14 -16.47
CA THR A 68 -8.05 -8.19 -15.92
C THR A 68 -8.11 -8.36 -14.40
N ASN A 69 -6.98 -8.53 -13.70
CA ASN A 69 -6.94 -8.71 -12.23
C ASN A 69 -6.83 -7.41 -11.41
N GLN A 70 -6.67 -6.25 -12.06
CA GLN A 70 -6.64 -4.95 -11.39
C GLN A 70 -8.04 -4.31 -11.42
N ILE A 71 -8.96 -4.78 -10.59
CA ILE A 71 -10.31 -4.20 -10.53
C ILE A 71 -10.25 -2.92 -9.67
N SER A 72 -10.16 -1.79 -10.38
CA SER A 72 -10.67 -0.45 -10.02
C SER A 72 -10.31 0.13 -8.64
N PHE A 73 -9.05 0.53 -8.48
CA PHE A 73 -8.60 1.46 -7.44
C PHE A 73 -8.30 2.83 -8.07
N HIS A 74 -8.64 3.92 -7.41
CA HIS A 74 -8.25 5.27 -7.84
C HIS A 74 -7.57 6.00 -6.68
N GLU A 75 -6.49 6.75 -6.89
CA GLU A 75 -5.90 7.60 -5.85
C GLU A 75 -6.12 9.07 -6.20
N VAL A 76 -7.01 9.77 -5.47
CA VAL A 76 -7.17 11.24 -5.56
C VAL A 76 -6.44 11.83 -4.36
N ASP A 77 -5.41 12.64 -4.56
CA ASP A 77 -4.73 13.39 -3.49
C ASP A 77 -4.28 12.52 -2.28
N GLY A 78 -3.73 11.33 -2.53
CA GLY A 78 -3.31 10.40 -1.48
C GLY A 78 -4.46 9.59 -0.85
N SER A 79 -5.67 9.67 -1.41
CA SER A 79 -6.87 8.96 -0.96
C SER A 79 -7.34 7.94 -1.98
N ILE A 80 -7.35 6.67 -1.60
CA ILE A 80 -7.85 5.57 -2.43
C ILE A 80 -9.38 5.68 -2.53
N VAL A 81 -9.95 5.64 -3.73
CA VAL A 81 -11.38 5.64 -4.07
C VAL A 81 -11.73 4.25 -4.63
N PHE A 82 -12.84 3.69 -4.16
CA PHE A 82 -13.31 2.36 -4.49
C PHE A 82 -14.57 2.48 -5.35
N PHE A 83 -14.65 1.68 -6.41
CA PHE A 83 -15.93 1.40 -7.07
C PHE A 83 -16.64 0.26 -6.33
N ASN A 84 -17.97 0.15 -6.46
CA ASN A 84 -18.69 -0.98 -5.91
C ASN A 84 -18.28 -2.25 -6.68
N GLU A 85 -17.46 -3.11 -6.05
CA GLU A 85 -16.88 -4.29 -6.67
C GLU A 85 -17.96 -5.25 -7.18
N ALA A 86 -19.04 -5.44 -6.43
CA ALA A 86 -20.14 -6.32 -6.83
C ALA A 86 -20.78 -5.86 -8.14
N GLU A 87 -20.91 -4.55 -8.37
CA GLU A 87 -21.42 -3.99 -9.63
C GLU A 87 -20.35 -4.00 -10.73
N ALA A 88 -19.08 -3.79 -10.38
CA ALA A 88 -17.97 -3.70 -11.33
C ALA A 88 -17.54 -5.06 -11.91
N VAL A 89 -17.75 -6.14 -11.16
CA VAL A 89 -17.32 -7.52 -11.51
C VAL A 89 -18.51 -8.41 -11.89
N SER A 90 -19.74 -8.01 -11.56
CA SER A 90 -20.93 -8.77 -11.97
C SER A 90 -21.03 -8.80 -13.48
N ASP A 91 -20.88 -10.01 -14.04
CA ASP A 91 -21.14 -10.27 -15.45
C ASP A 91 -22.61 -10.64 -15.62
N LEU A 92 -23.44 -9.62 -15.85
CA LEU A 92 -24.88 -9.77 -16.11
C LEU A 92 -25.20 -10.58 -17.37
N SER A 93 -24.20 -10.91 -18.20
CA SER A 93 -24.37 -11.78 -19.38
C SER A 93 -24.29 -13.27 -19.05
N VAL A 94 -23.83 -13.63 -17.84
CA VAL A 94 -23.83 -15.01 -17.35
C VAL A 94 -25.23 -15.34 -16.81
N SER A 95 -25.97 -16.17 -17.52
CA SER A 95 -27.25 -16.70 -17.05
C SER A 95 -27.06 -17.47 -15.74
N GLU A 96 -27.84 -17.15 -14.72
CA GLU A 96 -27.94 -17.98 -13.52
C GLU A 96 -28.35 -19.41 -13.93
N PRO A 97 -27.71 -20.46 -13.39
CA PRO A 97 -28.06 -21.83 -13.74
C PRO A 97 -29.44 -22.17 -13.16
N GLU A 98 -30.48 -22.06 -13.98
CA GLU A 98 -31.82 -22.62 -13.71
C GLU A 98 -31.80 -24.13 -13.95
N ASP A 99 -32.06 -24.87 -12.86
CA ASP A 99 -32.59 -26.22 -12.73
C ASP A 99 -32.00 -27.44 -13.47
N LEU A 100 -32.16 -28.58 -12.78
CA LEU A 100 -31.64 -29.92 -13.01
C LEU A 100 -32.26 -30.66 -14.22
N GLU A 101 -32.35 -30.03 -15.39
CA GLU A 101 -32.73 -30.74 -16.62
C GLU A 101 -31.61 -30.80 -17.66
N LEU A 102 -31.39 -32.02 -18.16
CA LEU A 102 -30.44 -32.36 -19.22
C LEU A 102 -30.85 -31.71 -20.54
N ARG A 103 -30.20 -30.60 -20.94
CA ARG A 103 -30.17 -30.19 -22.35
C ARG A 103 -28.79 -29.73 -22.85
N SER A 104 -28.38 -30.47 -23.89
CA SER A 104 -27.50 -30.22 -25.05
C SER A 104 -26.18 -29.43 -24.89
N PRO A 105 -25.13 -29.81 -25.66
CA PRO A 105 -23.76 -29.44 -25.36
C PRO A 105 -23.50 -27.95 -25.63
N LYS A 106 -23.41 -27.14 -24.56
CA LYS A 106 -22.82 -25.81 -24.61
C LYS A 106 -21.28 -25.92 -24.67
N GLN A 107 -20.68 -24.92 -25.29
CA GLN A 107 -19.25 -24.79 -25.62
C GLN A 107 -18.29 -25.24 -24.51
N PRO A 108 -17.10 -25.77 -24.87
CA PRO A 108 -16.17 -26.32 -23.90
C PRO A 108 -15.60 -25.21 -23.01
N LYS A 109 -16.07 -25.15 -21.76
CA LYS A 109 -15.30 -24.49 -20.68
C LYS A 109 -13.99 -25.25 -20.51
N SER A 110 -12.90 -24.55 -20.16
CA SER A 110 -11.60 -25.18 -19.90
C SER A 110 -11.77 -26.28 -18.85
N LYS A 111 -11.68 -27.54 -19.26
CA LYS A 111 -11.75 -28.69 -18.36
C LYS A 111 -10.67 -28.53 -17.28
N GLY A 112 -11.06 -28.50 -16.01
CA GLY A 112 -10.13 -28.57 -14.87
C GLY A 112 -10.13 -27.41 -13.88
N LYS A 113 -10.56 -26.19 -14.24
CA LYS A 113 -10.45 -25.02 -13.32
C LYS A 113 -11.24 -25.20 -12.01
N LYS A 114 -12.53 -25.59 -12.11
CA LYS A 114 -13.36 -25.89 -10.93
C LYS A 114 -12.80 -27.01 -10.04
N GLU A 115 -12.09 -27.95 -10.65
CA GLU A 115 -11.56 -29.12 -9.95
C GLU A 115 -10.25 -28.76 -9.22
N ALA A 116 -9.43 -27.90 -9.83
CA ALA A 116 -8.30 -27.25 -9.17
C ALA A 116 -8.75 -26.34 -8.02
N ASP A 117 -9.78 -25.51 -8.23
CA ASP A 117 -10.31 -24.58 -7.22
C ASP A 117 -10.88 -25.30 -5.97
N LEU A 118 -11.40 -26.51 -6.16
CA LEU A 118 -11.96 -27.34 -5.08
C LEU A 118 -10.94 -28.32 -4.48
N SER A 119 -9.73 -28.41 -5.04
CA SER A 119 -8.70 -29.32 -4.55
C SER A 119 -8.17 -28.88 -3.18
N GLY A 120 -7.94 -29.83 -2.28
CA GLY A 120 -7.45 -29.57 -0.92
C GLY A 120 -8.50 -29.14 0.11
N LEU A 121 -9.76 -28.90 -0.30
CA LEU A 121 -10.86 -28.61 0.63
C LEU A 121 -11.48 -29.91 1.21
N PRO A 122 -11.91 -29.92 2.48
CA PRO A 122 -12.59 -31.07 3.07
C PRO A 122 -13.93 -31.33 2.37
N VAL A 123 -14.13 -32.57 1.89
CA VAL A 123 -15.35 -32.97 1.17
C VAL A 123 -16.30 -33.70 2.11
N LYS A 124 -17.44 -33.08 2.42
CA LYS A 124 -18.56 -33.77 3.09
C LYS A 124 -19.41 -34.48 2.03
N ARG A 125 -19.25 -35.80 1.91
CA ARG A 125 -20.11 -36.64 1.07
C ARG A 125 -21.50 -36.71 1.69
N ILE A 126 -22.52 -36.35 0.92
CA ILE A 126 -23.93 -36.50 1.28
C ILE A 126 -24.53 -37.41 0.21
N ASP A 127 -24.97 -38.58 0.64
CA ASP A 127 -25.49 -39.61 -0.25
C ASP A 127 -26.97 -39.40 -0.50
N HIS A 128 -27.36 -39.41 -1.77
CA HIS A 128 -28.73 -39.29 -2.24
C HIS A 128 -29.04 -40.51 -3.12
N TYR A 129 -29.40 -41.62 -2.50
CA TYR A 129 -29.81 -42.84 -3.19
C TYR A 129 -31.33 -43.02 -3.10
N LEU A 130 -31.92 -43.56 -4.16
CA LEU A 130 -33.30 -44.03 -4.13
C LEU A 130 -33.40 -45.26 -3.23
N SER A 131 -34.49 -45.39 -2.48
CA SER A 131 -34.80 -46.59 -1.72
C SER A 131 -35.13 -47.76 -2.66
N GLU A 132 -34.99 -49.00 -2.16
CA GLU A 132 -35.32 -50.20 -2.95
C GLU A 132 -36.78 -50.17 -3.42
N THR A 133 -37.72 -49.69 -2.61
CA THR A 133 -39.13 -49.55 -2.98
C THR A 133 -39.36 -48.56 -4.12
N GLU A 134 -38.66 -47.42 -4.14
CA GLU A 134 -38.77 -46.44 -5.23
C GLU A 134 -38.15 -46.97 -6.53
N LEU A 135 -37.07 -47.76 -6.42
CA LEU A 135 -36.44 -48.42 -7.56
C LEU A 135 -37.33 -49.53 -8.14
N GLU A 136 -38.04 -50.26 -7.30
CA GLU A 136 -38.98 -51.31 -7.70
C GLU A 136 -40.25 -50.74 -8.35
N GLU A 137 -40.75 -49.59 -7.88
CA GLU A 137 -41.88 -48.90 -8.51
C GLU A 137 -41.53 -48.35 -9.90
N GLU A 138 -40.34 -47.78 -10.06
CA GLU A 138 -39.92 -47.16 -11.33
C GLU A 138 -39.39 -48.19 -12.35
N PHE A 139 -38.67 -49.22 -11.89
CA PHE A 139 -37.97 -50.17 -12.77
C PHE A 139 -38.39 -51.65 -12.59
N GLY A 140 -39.23 -51.99 -11.61
CA GLY A 140 -39.63 -53.37 -11.26
C GLY A 140 -38.60 -54.11 -10.38
N GLU A 141 -39.04 -55.19 -9.70
CA GLU A 141 -38.25 -56.00 -8.72
C GLU A 141 -36.82 -56.39 -9.17
N LYS A 142 -36.52 -56.41 -10.48
CA LYS A 142 -35.20 -56.81 -11.01
C LYS A 142 -34.74 -56.01 -12.24
N GLY A 143 -35.31 -54.83 -12.48
CA GLY A 143 -35.08 -54.09 -13.73
C GLY A 143 -34.00 -52.99 -13.69
N TRP A 144 -33.31 -52.78 -12.57
CA TRP A 144 -32.38 -51.66 -12.39
C TRP A 144 -30.92 -52.08 -12.20
N LYS A 145 -30.00 -51.16 -12.54
CA LYS A 145 -28.56 -51.26 -12.26
C LYS A 145 -28.03 -49.86 -11.94
N GLN A 146 -27.30 -49.73 -10.83
CA GLN A 146 -26.67 -48.47 -10.46
C GLN A 146 -25.52 -48.14 -11.42
N LEU A 147 -25.58 -46.95 -12.02
CA LEU A 147 -24.49 -46.34 -12.77
C LEU A 147 -23.56 -45.55 -11.82
N PRO A 148 -22.35 -45.15 -12.25
CA PRO A 148 -21.50 -44.27 -11.45
C PRO A 148 -22.25 -43.01 -11.02
N ASP A 149 -22.05 -42.60 -9.76
CA ASP A 149 -22.76 -41.46 -9.17
C ASP A 149 -22.49 -40.17 -9.97
N ALA A 150 -23.55 -39.43 -10.25
CA ALA A 150 -23.45 -38.08 -10.80
C ALA A 150 -23.00 -37.12 -9.68
N ILE A 151 -21.71 -36.77 -9.66
CA ILE A 151 -21.13 -35.93 -8.61
C ILE A 151 -21.41 -34.45 -8.87
N SER A 152 -22.23 -33.83 -8.02
CA SER A 152 -22.37 -32.37 -7.95
C SER A 152 -21.65 -31.85 -6.71
N ARG A 153 -20.79 -30.84 -6.87
CA ARG A 153 -20.06 -30.19 -5.77
C ARG A 153 -20.56 -28.76 -5.60
N LYS A 154 -20.82 -28.37 -4.35
CA LYS A 154 -21.17 -27.00 -3.95
C LYS A 154 -20.32 -26.56 -2.76
N TYR A 155 -20.06 -25.26 -2.64
CA TYR A 155 -19.46 -24.71 -1.44
C TYR A 155 -20.47 -24.80 -0.29
N HIS A 156 -20.07 -25.42 0.81
CA HIS A 156 -20.79 -25.36 2.07
C HIS A 156 -19.98 -24.50 3.03
N PHE A 157 -20.47 -23.29 3.29
CA PHE A 157 -19.81 -22.34 4.18
C PHE A 157 -20.33 -22.51 5.60
N VAL A 158 -19.45 -22.91 6.51
CA VAL A 158 -19.69 -22.87 7.95
C VAL A 158 -19.00 -21.59 8.47
N PRO A 159 -19.71 -20.69 9.17
CA PRO A 159 -19.10 -19.51 9.78
C PRO A 159 -17.98 -19.84 10.78
N ALA A 160 -17.38 -18.82 11.39
CA ALA A 160 -16.33 -19.01 12.39
C ALA A 160 -16.79 -19.96 13.53
N LYS A 161 -15.97 -20.97 13.82
CA LYS A 161 -16.16 -21.91 14.94
C LYS A 161 -15.32 -21.43 16.12
N VAL A 162 -15.93 -21.27 17.29
CA VAL A 162 -15.24 -20.85 18.53
C VAL A 162 -15.56 -21.84 19.64
N GLU A 163 -14.53 -22.21 20.40
CA GLU A 163 -14.57 -23.17 21.49
C GLU A 163 -13.96 -22.53 22.76
N VAL A 164 -14.40 -22.99 23.94
CA VAL A 164 -13.84 -22.54 25.23
C VAL A 164 -12.92 -23.63 25.74
N GLU A 165 -11.65 -23.28 25.97
CA GLU A 165 -10.65 -24.19 26.54
C GLU A 165 -10.67 -24.09 28.08
N GLU A 166 -11.15 -25.15 28.75
CA GLU A 166 -11.17 -25.25 30.21
C GLU A 166 -9.98 -26.09 30.70
N HIS A 167 -9.07 -25.47 31.46
CA HIS A 167 -7.89 -26.14 32.01
C HIS A 167 -8.13 -26.61 33.46
N HIS A 168 -8.35 -27.93 33.63
CA HIS A 168 -8.51 -28.55 34.96
C HIS A 168 -7.15 -28.99 35.52
N LEU A 169 -6.64 -28.22 36.47
CA LEU A 169 -5.29 -28.43 37.02
C LEU A 169 -5.34 -29.29 38.28
N GLY A 170 -4.71 -30.46 38.23
CA GLY A 170 -4.54 -31.32 39.38
C GLY A 170 -3.73 -30.63 40.48
N VAL A 171 -4.25 -30.67 41.71
CA VAL A 171 -3.54 -30.24 42.91
C VAL A 171 -3.26 -31.47 43.75
N TYR A 172 -1.99 -31.71 44.03
CA TYR A 172 -1.51 -32.89 44.74
C TYR A 172 -0.91 -32.46 46.07
N ALA A 173 -1.44 -33.00 47.16
CA ALA A 173 -0.87 -32.83 48.50
C ALA A 173 -0.11 -34.09 48.90
N SER A 174 1.09 -33.93 49.45
CA SER A 174 1.83 -35.04 50.00
C SER A 174 1.18 -35.52 51.30
N LYS A 175 1.10 -36.84 51.48
CA LYS A 175 0.48 -37.46 52.66
C LYS A 175 1.39 -37.45 53.89
N THR A 176 2.68 -37.16 53.72
CA THR A 176 3.71 -37.33 54.76
C THR A 176 4.27 -36.01 55.30
N ASP A 177 4.18 -34.94 54.52
CA ASP A 177 4.95 -33.71 54.74
C ASP A 177 4.18 -32.44 54.32
N GLU A 178 2.85 -32.54 54.15
CA GLU A 178 1.92 -31.42 53.83
C GLU A 178 2.28 -30.56 52.60
N HIS A 179 3.29 -30.94 51.81
CA HIS A 179 3.66 -30.23 50.59
C HIS A 179 2.47 -30.22 49.63
N MET A 180 2.23 -29.12 48.90
CA MET A 180 1.24 -29.07 47.83
C MET A 180 1.90 -28.66 46.52
N VAL A 181 1.66 -29.42 45.46
CA VAL A 181 2.13 -29.14 44.11
C VAL A 181 0.93 -29.07 43.18
N LYS A 182 0.86 -28.00 42.39
CA LYS A 182 -0.12 -27.84 41.33
C LYS A 182 0.53 -28.24 40.00
N ALA A 183 -0.19 -29.01 39.19
CA ALA A 183 0.27 -29.35 37.84
C ALA A 183 0.55 -28.08 37.03
N GLY A 184 1.65 -28.10 36.27
CA GLY A 184 1.98 -27.04 35.33
C GLY A 184 0.89 -26.87 34.28
N HIS A 185 0.72 -25.64 33.81
CA HIS A 185 -0.17 -25.32 32.69
C HIS A 185 0.43 -24.21 31.85
N PRO A 186 0.10 -24.13 30.55
CA PRO A 186 0.55 -23.04 29.70
C PRO A 186 0.19 -21.69 30.31
N LYS A 187 1.14 -20.75 30.31
CA LYS A 187 0.87 -19.38 30.72
C LYS A 187 -0.16 -18.79 29.74
N ALA A 188 -1.18 -18.13 30.27
CA ALA A 188 -2.10 -17.36 29.45
C ALA A 188 -1.34 -16.26 28.69
N LEU A 189 -1.71 -16.02 27.42
CA LEU A 189 -1.03 -15.05 26.56
C LEU A 189 -0.96 -13.65 27.19
N LEU A 190 -2.07 -13.20 27.77
CA LEU A 190 -2.11 -12.04 28.64
C LEU A 190 -2.71 -12.45 29.99
N HIS A 191 -1.98 -12.17 31.07
CA HIS A 191 -2.41 -12.54 32.42
C HIS A 191 -3.83 -12.05 32.74
N GLY A 192 -4.70 -12.95 33.20
CA GLY A 192 -6.09 -12.66 33.55
C GLY A 192 -7.01 -12.36 32.35
N SER A 193 -6.57 -12.61 31.12
CA SER A 193 -7.34 -12.35 29.91
C SER A 193 -7.79 -13.64 29.22
N LEU A 194 -8.91 -13.57 28.49
CA LEU A 194 -9.46 -14.67 27.70
C LEU A 194 -8.86 -14.76 26.29
N VAL A 195 -7.91 -13.88 25.95
CA VAL A 195 -7.33 -13.86 24.60
C VAL A 195 -6.34 -15.01 24.43
N SER A 196 -6.65 -15.92 23.52
CA SER A 196 -5.72 -16.93 23.03
C SER A 196 -4.91 -16.40 21.83
N PRO A 197 -3.78 -17.02 21.47
CA PRO A 197 -3.03 -16.68 20.27
C PRO A 197 -3.88 -16.68 19.00
N SER A 198 -4.75 -17.69 18.84
CA SER A 198 -5.66 -17.80 17.71
C SER A 198 -6.70 -16.66 17.66
N LEU A 199 -7.30 -16.30 18.80
CA LEU A 199 -8.26 -15.18 18.86
C LEU A 199 -7.57 -13.85 18.56
N ALA A 200 -6.37 -13.63 19.09
CA ALA A 200 -5.57 -12.44 18.78
C ALA A 200 -5.22 -12.36 17.29
N ALA A 201 -4.79 -13.47 16.69
CA ALA A 201 -4.50 -13.56 15.26
C ALA A 201 -5.75 -13.26 14.41
N ALA A 202 -6.93 -13.73 14.81
CA ALA A 202 -8.20 -13.44 14.13
C ALA A 202 -8.49 -11.92 14.12
N ILE A 203 -8.33 -11.27 15.28
CA ILE A 203 -8.54 -9.82 15.42
C ILE A 203 -7.51 -9.04 14.60
N ILE A 204 -6.23 -9.41 14.68
CA ILE A 204 -5.15 -8.76 13.93
C ILE A 204 -5.38 -8.92 12.42
N ASN A 205 -5.72 -10.12 11.95
CA ASN A 205 -6.04 -10.37 10.56
C ASN A 205 -7.26 -9.54 10.11
N GLY A 206 -8.34 -9.53 10.89
CA GLY A 206 -9.52 -8.70 10.60
C GLY A 206 -9.19 -7.21 10.49
N LYS A 207 -8.43 -6.66 11.44
CA LYS A 207 -8.12 -5.23 11.49
C LYS A 207 -7.06 -4.79 10.49
N TYR A 208 -5.92 -5.49 10.47
CA TYR A 208 -4.72 -5.03 9.76
C TYR A 208 -4.56 -5.65 8.37
N VAL A 209 -5.10 -6.86 8.14
CA VAL A 209 -5.12 -7.47 6.79
C VAL A 209 -6.36 -7.05 6.01
N ASN A 210 -7.54 -7.21 6.62
CA ASN A 210 -8.83 -6.96 5.95
C ASN A 210 -9.33 -5.52 6.13
N ALA A 211 -8.57 -4.68 6.84
CA ALA A 211 -8.91 -3.28 7.07
C ALA A 211 -10.28 -3.07 7.77
N VAL A 212 -10.74 -4.04 8.57
CA VAL A 212 -12.04 -3.97 9.26
C VAL A 212 -11.89 -3.19 10.57
N PRO A 213 -12.63 -2.07 10.79
CA PRO A 213 -12.62 -1.38 12.07
C PRO A 213 -13.09 -2.29 13.21
N LEU A 214 -12.52 -2.14 14.41
CA LEU A 214 -12.86 -2.98 15.57
C LEU A 214 -14.36 -2.99 15.91
N TYR A 215 -15.07 -1.90 15.61
CA TYR A 215 -16.54 -1.84 15.75
C TYR A 215 -17.27 -2.88 14.89
N ARG A 216 -16.84 -3.08 13.64
CA ARG A 216 -17.45 -4.08 12.77
C ARG A 216 -17.05 -5.50 13.20
N LEU A 217 -15.83 -5.68 13.72
CA LEU A 217 -15.43 -6.97 14.31
C LEU A 217 -16.25 -7.29 15.56
N GLU A 218 -16.55 -6.31 16.42
CA GLU A 218 -17.40 -6.48 17.60
C GLU A 218 -18.81 -6.94 17.19
N GLN A 219 -19.40 -6.32 16.17
CA GLN A 219 -20.70 -6.75 15.62
C GLN A 219 -20.66 -8.18 15.06
N GLU A 220 -19.57 -8.53 14.38
CA GLU A 220 -19.43 -9.87 13.81
C GLU A 220 -19.27 -10.94 14.91
N PHE A 221 -18.48 -10.66 15.94
CA PHE A 221 -18.38 -11.53 17.11
C PHE A 221 -19.71 -11.66 17.85
N GLN A 222 -20.51 -10.58 17.96
CA GLN A 222 -21.86 -10.66 18.52
C GLN A 222 -22.78 -11.58 17.71
N ARG A 223 -22.68 -11.59 16.37
CA ARG A 223 -23.43 -12.53 15.50
C ARG A 223 -23.02 -13.98 15.72
N TYR A 224 -21.78 -14.22 16.15
CA TYR A 224 -21.30 -15.54 16.56
C TYR A 224 -21.64 -15.88 18.03
N GLY A 225 -22.34 -15.01 18.75
CA GLY A 225 -22.70 -15.20 20.16
C GLY A 225 -21.58 -14.83 21.15
N LEU A 226 -20.49 -14.20 20.69
CA LEU A 226 -19.32 -13.86 21.49
C LEU A 226 -19.43 -12.40 21.99
N GLN A 227 -19.26 -12.21 23.30
CA GLN A 227 -19.32 -10.88 23.94
C GLN A 227 -17.92 -10.26 24.07
N ILE A 228 -17.24 -10.07 22.93
CA ILE A 228 -15.90 -9.46 22.90
C ILE A 228 -16.04 -7.98 22.55
N THR A 229 -15.72 -7.12 23.51
CA THR A 229 -15.87 -5.67 23.34
C THR A 229 -14.76 -5.08 22.48
N ARG A 230 -15.06 -3.95 21.81
CA ARG A 230 -14.07 -3.09 21.13
C ARG A 230 -12.89 -2.73 22.01
N GLN A 231 -13.16 -2.42 23.28
CA GLN A 231 -12.13 -2.02 24.24
C GLN A 231 -11.16 -3.17 24.52
N ASN A 232 -11.67 -4.39 24.70
CA ASN A 232 -10.83 -5.57 24.89
C ASN A 232 -9.95 -5.81 23.66
N MET A 233 -10.53 -5.79 22.46
CA MET A 233 -9.75 -5.97 21.21
C MET A 233 -8.68 -4.88 21.02
N ALA A 234 -8.99 -3.63 21.38
CA ALA A 234 -8.03 -2.53 21.30
C ALA A 234 -6.87 -2.73 22.28
N ASN A 235 -7.18 -3.05 23.54
CA ASN A 235 -6.19 -3.32 24.58
C ASN A 235 -5.31 -4.52 24.22
N TRP A 236 -5.89 -5.59 23.68
CA TRP A 236 -5.14 -6.76 23.22
C TRP A 236 -4.20 -6.40 22.07
N CYS A 237 -4.69 -5.71 21.03
CA CYS A 237 -3.81 -5.25 19.94
C CYS A 237 -2.61 -4.44 20.45
N ILE A 238 -2.86 -3.48 21.35
CA ILE A 238 -1.81 -2.61 21.91
C ILE A 238 -0.80 -3.44 22.70
N ARG A 239 -1.27 -4.22 23.68
CA ARG A 239 -0.39 -5.00 24.55
C ARG A 239 0.42 -6.04 23.78
N LEU A 240 -0.20 -6.77 22.86
CA LEU A 240 0.51 -7.78 22.06
C LEU A 240 1.53 -7.13 21.10
N GLY A 241 1.20 -5.95 20.57
CA GLY A 241 2.14 -5.17 19.76
C GLY A 241 3.35 -4.67 20.55
N GLU A 242 3.12 -4.19 21.77
CA GLU A 242 4.18 -3.63 22.64
C GLU A 242 5.01 -4.71 23.34
N GLU A 243 4.38 -5.77 23.87
CA GLU A 243 5.02 -6.80 24.70
C GLU A 243 5.72 -7.89 23.86
N TYR A 244 5.17 -8.26 22.70
CA TYR A 244 5.66 -9.42 21.94
C TYR A 244 6.12 -9.06 20.52
N LEU A 245 5.26 -8.43 19.71
CA LEU A 245 5.56 -8.21 18.28
C LEU A 245 6.64 -7.14 18.05
N SER A 246 6.83 -6.22 19.00
CA SER A 246 7.90 -5.22 19.00
C SER A 246 9.30 -5.85 18.94
N VAL A 247 9.51 -6.97 19.63
CA VAL A 247 10.79 -7.68 19.67
C VAL A 247 11.19 -8.15 18.27
N LEU A 248 10.23 -8.73 17.54
CA LEU A 248 10.46 -9.14 16.15
C LEU A 248 10.61 -7.93 15.22
N TYR A 249 9.87 -6.85 15.45
CA TYR A 249 10.02 -5.60 14.69
C TYR A 249 11.46 -5.04 14.80
N ASP A 250 11.99 -4.96 16.01
CA ASP A 250 13.35 -4.46 16.26
C ASP A 250 14.40 -5.37 15.62
N HIS A 251 14.19 -6.69 15.62
CA HIS A 251 15.05 -7.64 14.93
C HIS A 251 15.00 -7.48 13.41
N LEU A 252 13.81 -7.34 12.85
CA LEU A 252 13.63 -7.05 11.42
C LEU A 252 14.26 -5.71 11.02
N HIS A 253 14.23 -4.70 11.89
CA HIS A 253 14.91 -3.42 11.66
C HIS A 253 16.43 -3.59 11.55
N LYS A 254 17.04 -4.34 12.48
CA LYS A 254 18.47 -4.70 12.38
C LYS A 254 18.79 -5.45 11.10
N LYS A 255 17.94 -6.41 10.69
CA LYS A 255 18.12 -7.16 9.44
C LYS A 255 17.91 -6.30 8.20
N LEU A 256 17.02 -5.31 8.25
CA LEU A 256 16.79 -4.37 7.15
C LEU A 256 18.09 -3.64 6.78
N TYR A 257 18.92 -3.28 7.76
CA TYR A 257 20.20 -2.62 7.54
C TYR A 257 21.29 -3.50 6.91
N SER A 258 21.09 -4.83 6.86
CA SER A 258 21.99 -5.71 6.12
C SER A 258 21.77 -5.65 4.60
N TYR A 259 20.67 -5.03 4.15
CA TYR A 259 20.41 -4.83 2.73
C TYR A 259 21.19 -3.63 2.22
N HIS A 260 21.86 -3.80 1.08
CA HIS A 260 22.54 -2.69 0.41
C HIS A 260 21.56 -1.65 -0.15
N VAL A 261 20.36 -2.08 -0.54
CA VAL A 261 19.31 -1.20 -1.09
C VAL A 261 18.02 -1.32 -0.28
N ILE A 262 17.53 -0.20 0.21
CA ILE A 262 16.21 -0.06 0.81
C ILE A 262 15.37 0.98 0.07
N GLN A 263 14.07 0.99 0.34
CA GLN A 263 13.11 1.91 -0.27
C GLN A 263 12.27 2.54 0.84
N ALA A 264 12.04 3.85 0.77
CA ALA A 264 11.29 4.59 1.77
C ALA A 264 10.18 5.43 1.13
N ASP A 265 9.05 5.54 1.81
CA ASP A 265 7.93 6.42 1.43
C ASP A 265 7.13 6.82 2.69
N GLU A 266 6.26 7.81 2.59
CA GLU A 266 5.45 8.25 3.71
C GLU A 266 4.05 8.75 3.32
N THR A 267 3.07 8.51 4.20
CA THR A 267 1.69 8.97 4.02
C THR A 267 1.19 9.72 5.25
N PRO A 268 0.38 10.79 5.09
CA PRO A 268 -0.20 11.49 6.22
C PRO A 268 -1.28 10.64 6.91
N VAL A 269 -1.35 10.74 8.23
CA VAL A 269 -2.38 10.14 9.10
C VAL A 269 -2.80 11.15 10.18
N LEU A 270 -4.07 11.09 10.59
CA LEU A 270 -4.59 11.90 11.68
C LEU A 270 -4.54 11.12 12.99
N VAL A 271 -3.95 11.73 14.02
CA VAL A 271 -3.93 11.20 15.39
C VAL A 271 -4.52 12.24 16.32
N ASN A 272 -5.54 11.86 17.10
CA ASN A 272 -6.37 12.80 17.84
C ASN A 272 -5.68 13.30 19.13
N HIS A 273 -5.22 12.36 19.95
CA HIS A 273 -4.51 12.60 21.20
C HIS A 273 -2.99 12.43 21.00
N ASP A 274 -2.42 13.27 20.12
CA ASP A 274 -0.97 13.31 19.87
C ASP A 274 -0.24 14.45 20.60
N GLY A 275 -0.95 15.18 21.46
CA GLY A 275 -0.43 16.31 22.23
C GLY A 275 -0.43 17.64 21.46
N ARG A 276 -0.86 17.66 20.19
CA ARG A 276 -0.96 18.88 19.36
C ARG A 276 -2.41 19.28 19.13
N LYS A 277 -2.63 20.40 18.42
CA LYS A 277 -3.98 20.89 18.10
C LYS A 277 -4.72 19.86 17.23
N ALA A 278 -6.02 19.70 17.47
CA ALA A 278 -6.88 18.83 16.68
C ALA A 278 -6.73 19.11 15.17
N GLY A 279 -6.65 18.04 14.37
CA GLY A 279 -6.42 18.13 12.92
C GLY A 279 -4.95 18.28 12.50
N SER A 280 -4.00 18.25 13.44
CA SER A 280 -2.56 18.20 13.12
C SER A 280 -2.24 16.93 12.32
N LYS A 281 -1.50 17.09 11.21
CA LYS A 281 -1.06 15.95 10.37
C LYS A 281 0.10 15.24 11.04
N SER A 282 -0.10 13.97 11.36
CA SER A 282 0.96 13.01 11.62
C SER A 282 1.30 12.24 10.34
N TRP A 283 2.32 11.40 10.40
CA TRP A 283 2.87 10.71 9.25
C TRP A 283 3.23 9.26 9.61
N MET A 284 2.99 8.37 8.66
CA MET A 284 3.39 6.97 8.72
C MET A 284 4.43 6.76 7.62
N TRP A 285 5.67 6.48 8.01
CA TRP A 285 6.72 6.05 7.09
C TRP A 285 6.58 4.57 6.83
N VAL A 286 7.03 4.15 5.65
CA VAL A 286 7.31 2.77 5.32
C VAL A 286 8.75 2.68 4.83
N TYR A 287 9.50 1.73 5.36
CA TYR A 287 10.84 1.35 4.92
C TYR A 287 10.82 -0.11 4.54
N ARG A 288 11.39 -0.47 3.40
CA ARG A 288 11.41 -1.86 2.95
C ARG A 288 12.69 -2.22 2.24
N SER A 289 13.01 -3.51 2.23
CA SER A 289 14.09 -4.05 1.41
C SER A 289 13.85 -3.72 -0.07
N GLY A 290 14.92 -3.55 -0.84
CA GLY A 290 14.88 -3.32 -2.27
C GLY A 290 13.97 -4.31 -3.01
N HIS A 291 13.19 -3.81 -3.97
CA HIS A 291 12.26 -4.64 -4.75
C HIS A 291 12.93 -5.74 -5.56
N LEU A 292 14.19 -5.54 -5.95
CA LEU A 292 14.93 -6.50 -6.77
C LEU A 292 15.44 -7.71 -5.96
N TYR A 293 15.47 -7.62 -4.62
CA TYR A 293 15.66 -8.79 -3.78
C TYR A 293 14.42 -9.68 -3.87
N GLN A 294 14.56 -10.89 -4.42
CA GLN A 294 13.43 -11.79 -4.62
C GLN A 294 13.02 -12.53 -3.34
N ASN A 295 13.97 -12.69 -2.41
CA ASN A 295 13.79 -13.43 -1.18
C ASN A 295 13.88 -12.49 0.03
N ARG A 296 13.34 -12.94 1.18
CA ARG A 296 13.54 -12.32 2.50
C ARG A 296 13.08 -10.86 2.60
N GLN A 297 11.93 -10.56 2.00
CA GLN A 297 11.42 -9.19 1.98
C GLN A 297 11.12 -8.68 3.40
N ILE A 298 11.45 -7.42 3.68
CA ILE A 298 11.13 -6.75 4.96
C ILE A 298 10.34 -5.49 4.65
N VAL A 299 9.25 -5.25 5.39
CA VAL A 299 8.44 -4.03 5.32
C VAL A 299 8.18 -3.54 6.74
N LEU A 300 8.72 -2.37 7.08
CA LEU A 300 8.60 -1.75 8.39
C LEU A 300 7.88 -0.42 8.27
N TYR A 301 6.92 -0.20 9.15
CA TYR A 301 6.22 1.07 9.30
C TYR A 301 6.74 1.80 10.53
N GLU A 302 6.74 3.12 10.47
CA GLU A 302 7.12 3.97 11.59
C GLU A 302 6.18 5.17 11.71
N TYR A 303 5.55 5.33 12.87
CA TYR A 303 4.69 6.47 13.16
C TYR A 303 5.52 7.66 13.67
N GLN A 304 5.30 8.85 13.09
CA GLN A 304 5.84 10.09 13.65
C GLN A 304 4.83 11.23 13.63
N GLN A 305 5.00 12.17 14.56
CA GLN A 305 4.10 13.31 14.71
C GLN A 305 4.27 14.34 13.57
N THR A 306 5.46 14.59 13.06
CA THR A 306 5.72 15.64 12.05
C THR A 306 6.37 15.05 10.80
N ARG A 307 6.43 15.80 9.69
CA ARG A 307 7.19 15.44 8.47
C ARG A 307 8.62 15.97 8.48
N ASN A 308 9.27 16.01 9.65
CA ASN A 308 10.57 16.64 9.77
C ASN A 308 11.70 15.66 9.44
N ALA A 309 12.82 16.19 8.95
CA ALA A 309 14.02 15.40 8.64
C ALA A 309 14.59 14.65 9.86
N SER A 310 14.27 15.05 11.09
CA SER A 310 14.71 14.38 12.33
C SER A 310 14.28 12.92 12.41
N HIS A 311 13.14 12.57 11.83
CA HIS A 311 12.60 11.22 11.94
C HIS A 311 13.32 10.22 11.04
N PRO A 312 13.40 10.42 9.71
CA PRO A 312 14.22 9.56 8.87
C PRO A 312 15.71 9.62 9.25
N ARG A 313 16.19 10.72 9.85
CA ARG A 313 17.55 10.77 10.41
C ARG A 313 17.76 9.74 11.52
N GLU A 314 16.83 9.64 12.46
CA GLU A 314 16.94 8.68 13.56
C GLU A 314 16.72 7.25 13.05
N PHE A 315 15.72 7.04 12.18
CA PHE A 315 15.43 5.72 11.63
C PHE A 315 16.52 5.18 10.71
N LEU A 316 17.31 6.02 10.03
CA LEU A 316 18.42 5.63 9.14
C LEU A 316 19.80 5.79 9.80
N LYS A 317 19.84 6.03 11.11
CA LYS A 317 21.09 6.23 11.84
C LYS A 317 21.90 4.94 11.87
N GLY A 318 23.07 4.97 11.23
CA GLY A 318 23.95 3.80 11.13
C GLY A 318 23.61 2.85 9.99
N TYR A 319 22.67 3.23 9.11
CA TYR A 319 22.48 2.54 7.83
C TYR A 319 23.59 2.94 6.85
N ASP A 320 24.23 1.94 6.26
CA ASP A 320 25.24 2.07 5.20
C ASP A 320 24.67 1.43 3.93
N GLY A 321 24.41 2.27 2.92
CA GLY A 321 23.82 1.80 1.67
C GLY A 321 22.93 2.83 0.98
N ILE A 322 22.03 2.33 0.14
CA ILE A 322 21.26 3.13 -0.81
C ILE A 322 19.79 3.14 -0.40
N CYS A 323 19.18 4.33 -0.34
CA CYS A 323 17.75 4.50 -0.09
C CYS A 323 17.06 5.11 -1.32
N VAL A 324 16.12 4.37 -1.91
CA VAL A 324 15.28 4.84 -3.02
C VAL A 324 14.09 5.60 -2.47
N THR A 325 13.85 6.81 -2.96
CA THR A 325 12.78 7.70 -2.48
C THR A 325 12.07 8.44 -3.63
N ASP A 326 10.96 9.11 -3.32
CA ASP A 326 10.19 9.95 -4.27
C ASP A 326 10.87 11.28 -4.64
N GLY A 327 12.06 11.56 -4.08
CA GLY A 327 12.77 12.82 -4.23
C GLY A 327 12.36 13.87 -3.20
N TYR A 328 11.75 13.47 -2.07
CA TYR A 328 11.51 14.37 -0.96
C TYR A 328 12.82 14.94 -0.40
N GLN A 329 12.88 16.28 -0.32
CA GLN A 329 14.09 17.03 -0.04
C GLN A 329 14.78 16.68 1.28
N VAL A 330 14.05 16.12 2.27
CA VAL A 330 14.66 15.71 3.55
C VAL A 330 15.72 14.63 3.33
N TYR A 331 15.49 13.67 2.43
CA TYR A 331 16.45 12.60 2.17
C TYR A 331 17.72 13.15 1.50
N HIS A 332 17.60 14.17 0.64
CA HIS A 332 18.76 14.89 0.09
C HIS A 332 19.56 15.66 1.13
N THR A 333 18.90 16.12 2.21
CA THR A 333 19.60 16.72 3.35
C THR A 333 20.33 15.63 4.14
N LEU A 334 19.71 14.47 4.34
CA LEU A 334 20.34 13.34 5.03
C LEU A 334 21.56 12.80 4.29
N GLU A 335 21.51 12.67 2.95
CA GLU A 335 22.67 12.27 2.12
C GLU A 335 23.90 13.18 2.34
N LYS A 336 23.67 14.47 2.65
CA LYS A 336 24.76 15.43 2.92
C LYS A 336 25.29 15.35 4.34
N GLU A 337 24.48 14.84 5.27
CA GLU A 337 24.82 14.72 6.70
C GLU A 337 25.42 13.35 7.02
N LEU A 338 25.04 12.31 6.27
CA LEU A 338 25.43 10.92 6.46
C LEU A 338 26.21 10.45 5.24
N GLU A 339 27.54 10.40 5.34
CA GLU A 339 28.43 10.05 4.21
C GLU A 339 28.15 8.65 3.63
N GLU A 340 27.73 7.71 4.47
CA GLU A 340 27.44 6.32 4.09
C GLU A 340 26.03 6.12 3.49
N LEU A 341 25.16 7.14 3.55
CA LEU A 341 23.81 7.08 2.97
C LEU A 341 23.82 7.70 1.58
N ARG A 342 23.42 6.93 0.57
CA ARG A 342 23.21 7.42 -0.80
C ARG A 342 21.75 7.40 -1.18
N ILE A 343 21.27 8.45 -1.84
CA ILE A 343 19.85 8.54 -2.26
C ILE A 343 19.69 8.23 -3.75
N ALA A 344 18.73 7.39 -4.08
CA ALA A 344 18.28 7.13 -5.45
C ALA A 344 16.89 7.73 -5.68
N GLY A 345 16.70 8.36 -6.84
CA GLY A 345 15.46 9.03 -7.20
C GLY A 345 14.49 8.13 -7.97
N CYS A 346 13.18 8.39 -7.81
CA CYS A 346 12.13 7.63 -8.47
C CYS A 346 11.74 8.20 -9.85
N TRP A 347 11.93 7.42 -10.92
CA TRP A 347 11.52 7.84 -12.27
C TRP A 347 10.01 7.95 -12.46
N VAL A 348 9.19 7.21 -11.70
CA VAL A 348 7.72 7.34 -11.77
C VAL A 348 7.27 8.72 -11.34
N HIS A 349 7.90 9.30 -10.32
CA HIS A 349 7.61 10.67 -9.88
C HIS A 349 7.98 11.71 -10.95
N CYS A 350 9.11 11.51 -11.62
CA CYS A 350 9.50 12.33 -12.77
C CYS A 350 8.48 12.22 -13.92
N ARG A 351 8.12 10.98 -14.30
CA ARG A 351 7.11 10.68 -15.34
C ARG A 351 5.77 11.33 -15.03
N ARG A 352 5.28 11.21 -13.79
CA ARG A 352 3.97 11.73 -13.37
C ARG A 352 3.85 13.24 -13.59
N ARG A 353 4.91 14.00 -13.34
CA ARG A 353 4.92 15.45 -13.58
C ARG A 353 4.77 15.80 -15.06
N PHE A 354 5.43 15.06 -15.95
CA PHE A 354 5.26 15.24 -17.39
C PHE A 354 3.88 14.79 -17.89
N ASP A 355 3.32 13.72 -17.32
CA ASP A 355 1.96 13.29 -17.60
C ASP A 355 0.91 14.34 -17.18
N GLU A 356 1.06 14.93 -15.99
CA GLU A 356 0.23 16.05 -15.54
C GLU A 356 0.31 17.26 -16.50
N ALA A 357 1.53 17.62 -16.93
CA ALA A 357 1.71 18.69 -17.90
C ALA A 357 1.06 18.37 -19.25
N LEU A 358 1.18 17.13 -19.73
CA LEU A 358 0.59 16.68 -21.00
C LEU A 358 -0.95 16.70 -20.97
N LYS A 359 -1.56 16.38 -19.82
CA LYS A 359 -3.01 16.41 -19.61
C LYS A 359 -3.63 17.80 -19.78
N LEU A 360 -2.85 18.86 -19.57
CA LEU A 360 -3.29 20.24 -19.77
C LEU A 360 -3.31 20.66 -21.23
N ILE A 361 -2.62 19.92 -22.11
CA ILE A 361 -2.55 20.21 -23.54
C ILE A 361 -3.77 19.59 -24.24
N ASN A 362 -4.40 20.35 -25.13
CA ASN A 362 -5.48 19.86 -25.98
C ASN A 362 -5.05 18.60 -26.76
N ARG A 363 -5.90 17.55 -26.76
CA ARG A 363 -5.58 16.24 -27.35
C ARG A 363 -5.05 16.29 -28.78
N SER A 364 -5.52 17.23 -29.60
CA SER A 364 -5.07 17.42 -30.98
C SER A 364 -3.59 17.82 -31.09
N HIS A 365 -3.07 18.55 -30.10
CA HIS A 365 -1.70 19.08 -30.10
C HIS A 365 -0.76 18.31 -29.15
N GLN A 366 -1.28 17.34 -28.38
CA GLN A 366 -0.45 16.57 -27.43
C GLN A 366 0.75 15.93 -28.12
N LYS A 367 0.57 15.30 -29.29
CA LYS A 367 1.65 14.60 -30.01
C LYS A 367 2.78 15.52 -30.50
N GLU A 368 2.50 16.80 -30.66
CA GLU A 368 3.44 17.83 -31.14
C GLU A 368 4.15 18.53 -29.98
N SER A 369 3.73 18.27 -28.73
CA SER A 369 4.30 18.92 -27.55
C SER A 369 5.63 18.31 -27.11
N GLU A 370 6.51 19.14 -26.54
CA GLU A 370 7.76 18.70 -25.92
C GLU A 370 7.50 17.73 -24.75
N ALA A 371 6.41 17.95 -23.98
CA ALA A 371 5.98 17.05 -22.91
C ALA A 371 5.74 15.62 -23.41
N PHE A 372 5.13 15.47 -24.59
CA PHE A 372 4.91 14.15 -25.19
C PHE A 372 6.21 13.49 -25.64
N LEU A 373 7.14 14.25 -26.22
CA LEU A 373 8.45 13.72 -26.61
C LEU A 373 9.24 13.22 -25.38
N LEU A 374 9.27 14.00 -24.30
CA LEU A 374 9.91 13.60 -23.04
C LEU A 374 9.24 12.35 -22.44
N MET A 375 7.91 12.28 -22.46
CA MET A 375 7.18 11.06 -22.06
C MET A 375 7.55 9.84 -22.90
N LYS A 376 7.78 10.02 -24.21
CA LYS A 376 8.23 8.94 -25.10
C LYS A 376 9.65 8.48 -24.81
N GLN A 377 10.55 9.39 -24.47
CA GLN A 377 11.91 9.05 -24.03
C GLN A 377 11.89 8.27 -22.71
N ILE A 378 11.11 8.71 -21.72
CA ILE A 378 10.90 7.96 -20.47
C ILE A 378 10.31 6.57 -20.76
N GLN A 379 9.31 6.48 -21.64
CA GLN A 379 8.72 5.20 -22.05
C GLN A 379 9.74 4.26 -22.68
N ALA A 380 10.68 4.77 -23.49
CA ALA A 380 11.75 3.97 -24.06
C ALA A 380 12.71 3.43 -22.98
N ILE A 381 13.07 4.26 -22.00
CA ILE A 381 13.89 3.84 -20.84
C ILE A 381 13.22 2.68 -20.09
N TYR A 382 11.95 2.82 -19.72
CA TYR A 382 11.21 1.76 -19.03
C TYR A 382 11.04 0.49 -19.86
N ARG A 383 10.89 0.62 -21.19
CA ARG A 383 10.78 -0.53 -22.08
C ARG A 383 12.07 -1.36 -22.07
N GLU A 384 13.23 -0.71 -22.14
CA GLU A 384 14.52 -1.42 -22.11
C GLU A 384 14.83 -1.96 -20.70
N GLU A 385 14.57 -1.17 -19.64
CA GLU A 385 14.72 -1.62 -18.25
C GLU A 385 13.84 -2.84 -17.94
N GLY A 386 12.60 -2.87 -18.45
CA GLY A 386 11.67 -3.98 -18.26
C GLY A 386 12.17 -5.32 -18.84
N LYS A 387 13.08 -5.31 -19.82
CA LYS A 387 13.70 -6.52 -20.37
C LYS A 387 14.77 -7.12 -19.44
N LEU A 388 15.22 -6.37 -18.43
CA LEU A 388 16.32 -6.76 -17.54
C LEU A 388 15.86 -7.38 -16.21
N LYS A 389 14.55 -7.63 -16.06
CA LYS A 389 13.94 -8.07 -14.79
C LYS A 389 14.54 -9.37 -14.25
N ASP A 390 14.81 -10.32 -15.15
CA ASP A 390 15.24 -11.68 -14.79
C ASP A 390 16.77 -11.85 -14.79
N LEU A 391 17.52 -10.78 -15.04
CA LEU A 391 18.99 -10.80 -15.02
C LEU A 391 19.55 -10.70 -13.59
N SER A 392 20.76 -11.19 -13.39
CA SER A 392 21.53 -10.93 -12.16
C SER A 392 21.89 -9.44 -12.01
N SER A 393 22.32 -9.03 -10.82
CA SER A 393 22.70 -7.63 -10.54
C SER A 393 23.81 -7.15 -11.51
N ASP A 394 24.87 -7.95 -11.69
CA ASP A 394 26.00 -7.60 -12.56
C ASP A 394 25.61 -7.53 -14.04
N GLU A 395 24.83 -8.49 -14.53
CA GLU A 395 24.33 -8.49 -15.92
C GLU A 395 23.40 -7.31 -16.18
N ARG A 396 22.51 -7.00 -15.22
CA ARG A 396 21.62 -5.85 -15.28
C ARG A 396 22.41 -4.55 -15.32
N LEU A 397 23.45 -4.42 -14.51
CA LEU A 397 24.33 -3.26 -14.50
C LEU A 397 25.04 -3.09 -15.85
N ASN A 398 25.61 -4.16 -16.41
CA ASN A 398 26.29 -4.13 -17.70
C ASN A 398 25.33 -3.68 -18.82
N GLN A 399 24.11 -4.23 -18.86
CA GLN A 399 23.09 -3.83 -19.84
C GLN A 399 22.61 -2.40 -19.63
N ARG A 400 22.46 -1.95 -18.38
CA ARG A 400 22.16 -0.55 -18.05
C ARG A 400 23.22 0.38 -18.62
N GLN A 401 24.50 0.05 -18.51
CA GLN A 401 25.58 0.88 -19.05
C GLN A 401 25.58 0.95 -20.59
N VAL A 402 25.29 -0.16 -21.28
CA VAL A 402 25.34 -0.22 -22.74
C VAL A 402 24.08 0.36 -23.40
N VAL A 403 22.90 0.05 -22.88
CA VAL A 403 21.61 0.34 -23.54
C VAL A 403 20.88 1.51 -22.89
N ILE A 404 20.78 1.53 -21.56
CA ILE A 404 19.89 2.45 -20.85
C ILE A 404 20.56 3.80 -20.57
N LYS A 405 21.85 3.79 -20.19
CA LYS A 405 22.61 5.00 -19.92
C LYS A 405 22.62 5.97 -21.11
N PRO A 406 22.83 5.54 -22.38
CA PRO A 406 22.70 6.44 -23.52
C PRO A 406 21.31 7.09 -23.66
N LEU A 407 20.23 6.35 -23.33
CA LEU A 407 18.87 6.90 -23.36
C LEU A 407 18.66 7.95 -22.26
N VAL A 408 19.16 7.69 -21.05
CA VAL A 408 19.13 8.65 -19.94
C VAL A 408 19.98 9.88 -20.25
N ASP A 409 21.15 9.70 -20.85
CA ASP A 409 22.03 10.79 -21.29
C ASP A 409 21.34 11.66 -22.35
N ALA A 410 20.71 11.04 -23.35
CA ALA A 410 19.95 11.74 -24.37
C ALA A 410 18.75 12.52 -23.78
N PHE A 411 18.03 11.91 -22.82
CA PHE A 411 16.93 12.56 -22.12
C PHE A 411 17.38 13.84 -21.42
N PHE A 412 18.41 13.77 -20.57
CA PHE A 412 18.89 14.95 -19.85
C PHE A 412 19.58 15.97 -20.75
N ALA A 413 20.28 15.53 -21.81
CA ALA A 413 20.86 16.43 -22.80
C ALA A 413 19.77 17.26 -23.48
N TYR A 414 18.69 16.61 -23.94
CA TYR A 414 17.55 17.31 -24.54
C TYR A 414 16.85 18.23 -23.55
N LEU A 415 16.61 17.76 -22.33
CA LEU A 415 15.91 18.51 -21.28
C LEU A 415 16.64 19.82 -20.89
N LYS A 416 17.98 19.82 -20.97
CA LYS A 416 18.83 21.02 -20.78
C LYS A 416 18.72 22.05 -21.92
N THR A 417 18.25 21.67 -23.10
CA THR A 417 18.06 22.61 -24.23
C THR A 417 16.76 23.40 -24.13
N ILE A 418 15.78 22.89 -23.37
CA ILE A 418 14.45 23.46 -23.25
C ILE A 418 14.48 24.69 -22.34
N LYS A 419 13.98 25.82 -22.83
CA LYS A 419 13.81 27.05 -22.04
C LYS A 419 12.36 27.17 -21.58
N VAL A 420 12.12 26.90 -20.30
CA VAL A 420 10.79 26.96 -19.69
C VAL A 420 10.68 28.09 -18.66
N SER A 421 9.48 28.66 -18.53
CA SER A 421 9.11 29.47 -17.38
C SER A 421 8.74 28.53 -16.23
N ARG A 422 9.36 28.64 -15.05
CA ARG A 422 9.08 27.74 -13.90
C ARG A 422 7.67 27.87 -13.30
N LYS A 423 6.80 28.69 -13.89
CA LYS A 423 5.47 29.00 -13.35
C LYS A 423 4.39 28.03 -13.82
N ASP A 424 4.54 27.40 -14.98
CA ASP A 424 3.56 26.44 -15.49
C ASP A 424 3.93 24.99 -15.12
N LYS A 425 2.97 24.06 -15.26
CA LYS A 425 3.16 22.65 -14.92
C LYS A 425 4.28 21.97 -15.71
N PHE A 426 4.48 22.37 -16.97
CA PHE A 426 5.58 21.84 -17.78
C PHE A 426 6.94 22.33 -17.27
N GLY A 427 7.06 23.62 -16.94
CA GLY A 427 8.26 24.19 -16.36
C GLY A 427 8.61 23.63 -14.98
N ASP A 428 7.61 23.32 -14.15
CA ASP A 428 7.80 22.57 -12.90
C ASP A 428 8.31 21.15 -13.15
N ALA A 429 7.78 20.43 -14.16
CA ALA A 429 8.24 19.09 -14.52
C ALA A 429 9.70 19.09 -14.98
N VAL A 430 10.07 20.02 -15.88
CA VAL A 430 11.45 20.22 -16.36
C VAL A 430 12.37 20.60 -15.19
N GLY A 431 11.94 21.55 -14.34
CA GLY A 431 12.70 21.98 -13.17
C GLY A 431 12.95 20.84 -12.17
N TYR A 432 11.94 20.02 -11.90
CA TYR A 432 12.08 18.83 -11.06
C TYR A 432 13.10 17.85 -11.66
N ALA A 433 12.94 17.48 -12.94
CA ALA A 433 13.84 16.53 -13.59
C ALA A 433 15.30 16.98 -13.53
N LEU A 434 15.59 18.26 -13.84
CA LEU A 434 16.96 18.80 -13.75
C LEU A 434 17.51 18.76 -12.33
N ASN A 435 16.71 19.16 -11.34
CA ASN A 435 17.14 19.14 -9.94
C ASN A 435 17.38 17.72 -9.43
N GLN A 436 16.65 16.74 -9.98
CA GLN A 436 16.75 15.33 -9.62
C GLN A 436 17.75 14.53 -10.46
N GLU A 437 18.42 15.14 -11.45
CA GLU A 437 19.28 14.41 -12.40
C GLU A 437 20.33 13.53 -11.68
N LYS A 438 20.98 14.07 -10.64
CA LYS A 438 21.96 13.32 -9.83
C LYS A 438 21.34 12.02 -9.29
N TYR A 439 20.15 12.10 -8.70
CA TYR A 439 19.48 11.00 -8.02
C TYR A 439 18.81 10.03 -9.01
N LEU A 440 18.25 10.54 -10.10
CA LEU A 440 17.63 9.75 -11.18
C LEU A 440 18.68 8.94 -11.98
N ARG A 441 19.97 9.27 -11.87
CA ARG A 441 21.06 8.50 -12.49
C ARG A 441 21.60 7.39 -11.60
N VAL A 442 21.25 7.36 -10.31
CA VAL A 442 21.85 6.44 -9.34
C VAL A 442 21.54 4.97 -9.66
N PHE A 443 20.36 4.65 -10.18
CA PHE A 443 20.03 3.28 -10.60
C PHE A 443 20.94 2.72 -11.69
N LEU A 444 21.67 3.57 -12.42
CA LEU A 444 22.65 3.13 -13.42
C LEU A 444 23.95 2.66 -12.78
N THR A 445 24.24 2.98 -11.52
CA THR A 445 25.55 2.68 -10.90
C THR A 445 25.60 1.31 -10.23
N ASP A 446 24.46 0.68 -10.00
CA ASP A 446 24.35 -0.60 -9.31
C ASP A 446 23.10 -1.34 -9.85
N GLY A 447 23.23 -2.65 -10.08
CA GLY A 447 22.16 -3.50 -10.61
C GLY A 447 21.00 -3.70 -9.64
N ASP A 448 21.21 -3.64 -8.32
CA ASP A 448 20.19 -3.92 -7.30
C ASP A 448 19.30 -2.72 -6.98
N ILE A 449 19.63 -1.54 -7.52
CA ILE A 449 18.81 -0.34 -7.37
C ILE A 449 17.65 -0.39 -8.38
N PRO A 450 16.38 -0.40 -7.94
CA PRO A 450 15.23 -0.27 -8.83
C PRO A 450 15.15 1.14 -9.43
N ILE A 451 14.62 1.24 -10.66
CA ILE A 451 14.41 2.53 -11.35
C ILE A 451 13.33 3.40 -10.67
N ASP A 452 12.46 2.79 -9.86
CA ASP A 452 11.34 3.46 -9.20
C ASP A 452 11.07 2.97 -7.77
N ASN A 453 10.23 3.75 -7.08
CA ASN A 453 9.81 3.53 -5.71
C ASN A 453 8.42 2.90 -5.60
N ASN A 454 7.85 2.34 -6.69
CA ASN A 454 6.47 1.86 -6.67
C ASN A 454 6.23 0.75 -5.64
N ALA A 455 7.29 0.04 -5.25
CA ALA A 455 7.17 -1.06 -4.31
C ALA A 455 6.93 -0.60 -2.86
N SER A 456 7.45 0.56 -2.44
CA SER A 456 7.09 1.17 -1.15
C SER A 456 5.67 1.74 -1.19
N GLU A 457 5.28 2.38 -2.30
CA GLU A 457 3.89 2.83 -2.53
C GLU A 457 2.89 1.66 -2.47
N ARG A 458 3.24 0.50 -3.06
CA ARG A 458 2.42 -0.71 -2.94
C ARG A 458 2.33 -1.22 -1.51
N ALA A 459 3.43 -1.17 -0.75
CA ALA A 459 3.42 -1.55 0.65
C ALA A 459 2.51 -0.60 1.47
N ILE A 460 2.63 0.72 1.31
CA ILE A 460 1.83 1.68 2.07
C ILE A 460 0.32 1.59 1.78
N ARG A 461 -0.06 1.03 0.63
CA ARG A 461 -1.45 0.85 0.21
C ARG A 461 -2.30 0.09 1.23
N GLY A 462 -1.77 -0.99 1.83
CA GLY A 462 -2.50 -1.76 2.85
C GLY A 462 -2.93 -0.90 4.03
N PHE A 463 -2.01 -0.06 4.52
CA PHE A 463 -2.29 0.94 5.55
C PHE A 463 -3.27 2.02 5.06
N CYS A 464 -3.12 2.54 3.83
CA CYS A 464 -4.01 3.57 3.28
C CYS A 464 -5.47 3.11 3.15
N ILE A 465 -5.70 1.84 2.76
CA ILE A 465 -7.03 1.22 2.73
C ILE A 465 -7.63 1.21 4.14
N GLY A 466 -6.84 0.75 5.10
CA GLY A 466 -7.22 0.76 6.50
C GLY A 466 -7.54 2.15 7.03
N LYS A 467 -6.63 3.12 6.82
CA LYS A 467 -6.79 4.53 7.18
C LYS A 467 -8.12 5.10 6.70
N LYS A 468 -8.58 4.71 5.51
CA LYS A 468 -9.88 5.13 4.98
C LYS A 468 -11.07 4.48 5.70
N ASN A 469 -10.93 3.29 6.24
CA ASN A 469 -12.01 2.60 6.95
C ASN A 469 -12.22 3.08 8.39
N TRP A 470 -11.16 3.49 9.10
CA TRP A 470 -11.27 4.03 10.47
C TRP A 470 -11.03 5.54 10.59
N GLN A 471 -10.58 6.21 9.53
CA GLN A 471 -10.39 7.67 9.38
C GLN A 471 -9.30 8.30 10.25
N MET A 472 -9.26 7.99 11.55
CA MET A 472 -8.32 8.56 12.51
C MET A 472 -7.82 7.52 13.51
N ILE A 473 -6.63 7.73 14.06
CA ILE A 473 -6.11 6.97 15.20
C ILE A 473 -6.28 7.83 16.45
N ASP A 474 -6.64 7.23 17.57
CA ASP A 474 -6.98 8.02 18.76
C ASP A 474 -5.74 8.45 19.55
N THR A 475 -4.75 7.56 19.76
CA THR A 475 -3.59 7.83 20.63
C THR A 475 -2.26 7.52 19.94
N ILE A 476 -1.15 8.10 20.46
CA ILE A 476 0.21 7.80 20.00
C ILE A 476 0.53 6.31 20.15
N ASN A 477 0.21 5.69 21.28
CA ASN A 477 0.47 4.27 21.49
C ASN A 477 -0.29 3.41 20.47
N GLY A 478 -1.55 3.76 20.19
CA GLY A 478 -2.32 3.10 19.13
C GLY A 478 -1.67 3.25 17.75
N ALA A 479 -1.07 4.40 17.44
CA ALA A 479 -0.38 4.64 16.19
C ALA A 479 0.94 3.86 16.07
N LYS A 480 1.76 3.85 17.13
CA LYS A 480 3.00 3.07 17.20
C LYS A 480 2.73 1.57 17.10
N THR A 481 1.78 1.06 17.88
CA THR A 481 1.37 -0.35 17.81
C THR A 481 0.85 -0.71 16.41
N SER A 482 0.06 0.18 15.79
CA SER A 482 -0.41 -0.06 14.43
C SER A 482 0.76 -0.18 13.45
N ALA A 483 1.79 0.65 13.59
CA ALA A 483 2.99 0.56 12.76
C ALA A 483 3.70 -0.80 12.95
N ILE A 484 3.88 -1.27 14.19
CA ILE A 484 4.49 -2.57 14.49
C ILE A 484 3.68 -3.71 13.84
N ILE A 485 2.36 -3.75 14.08
CA ILE A 485 1.53 -4.85 13.58
C ILE A 485 1.46 -4.83 12.05
N TYR A 486 1.33 -3.66 11.43
CA TYR A 486 1.41 -3.53 9.97
C TYR A 486 2.73 -4.06 9.43
N SER A 487 3.84 -3.82 10.12
CA SER A 487 5.16 -4.30 9.71
C SER A 487 5.22 -5.82 9.70
N ILE A 488 4.76 -6.48 10.76
CA ILE A 488 4.75 -7.94 10.85
C ILE A 488 3.85 -8.54 9.76
N VAL A 489 2.64 -7.98 9.59
CA VAL A 489 1.65 -8.48 8.63
C VAL A 489 2.10 -8.29 7.19
N GLU A 490 2.59 -7.10 6.82
CA GLU A 490 3.00 -6.81 5.44
C GLU A 490 4.32 -7.52 5.10
N THR A 491 5.21 -7.68 6.07
CA THR A 491 6.40 -8.54 5.92
C THR A 491 5.98 -10.00 5.69
N ALA A 492 5.02 -10.54 6.44
CA ALA A 492 4.53 -11.90 6.24
C ALA A 492 3.91 -12.09 4.83
N LYS A 493 3.10 -11.12 4.38
CA LYS A 493 2.52 -11.13 3.03
C LYS A 493 3.60 -11.09 1.94
N ALA A 494 4.62 -10.26 2.11
CA ALA A 494 5.72 -10.11 1.17
C ALA A 494 6.58 -11.38 1.04
N ASN A 495 6.53 -12.29 2.03
CA ASN A 495 7.20 -13.59 2.01
C ASN A 495 6.24 -14.77 1.80
N HIS A 496 5.06 -14.52 1.22
CA HIS A 496 4.08 -15.57 0.87
C HIS A 496 3.56 -16.41 2.03
N LEU A 497 3.52 -15.85 3.25
CA LEU A 497 2.89 -16.48 4.40
C LEU A 497 1.40 -16.13 4.49
N LYS A 498 0.65 -17.00 5.17
CA LYS A 498 -0.72 -16.74 5.61
C LYS A 498 -0.66 -15.89 6.88
N PRO A 499 -1.13 -14.62 6.86
CA PRO A 499 -0.92 -13.71 7.99
C PRO A 499 -1.56 -14.17 9.29
N PHE A 500 -2.73 -14.81 9.22
CA PHE A 500 -3.40 -15.37 10.39
C PHE A 500 -2.53 -16.43 11.07
N ASP A 501 -2.14 -17.47 10.33
CA ASP A 501 -1.37 -18.60 10.88
C ASP A 501 0.00 -18.15 11.39
N TYR A 502 0.65 -17.22 10.68
CA TYR A 502 1.93 -16.67 11.11
C TYR A 502 1.83 -15.86 12.41
N VAL A 503 0.85 -14.94 12.51
CA VAL A 503 0.67 -14.16 13.74
C VAL A 503 0.28 -15.06 14.91
N GLN A 504 -0.54 -16.08 14.68
CA GLN A 504 -0.85 -17.07 15.72
C GLN A 504 0.42 -17.75 16.22
N TYR A 505 1.25 -18.28 15.31
CA TYR A 505 2.51 -18.94 15.65
C TYR A 505 3.47 -18.02 16.42
N LEU A 506 3.61 -16.76 16.00
CA LEU A 506 4.42 -15.78 16.74
C LEU A 506 3.91 -15.56 18.18
N LEU A 507 2.59 -15.52 18.37
CA LEU A 507 1.98 -15.34 19.69
C LEU A 507 1.98 -16.63 20.53
N GLU A 508 2.29 -17.79 19.95
CA GLU A 508 2.51 -19.04 20.68
C GLU A 508 3.98 -19.17 21.12
N GLU A 509 4.93 -18.78 20.26
CA GLU A 509 6.36 -19.01 20.49
C GLU A 509 7.04 -17.86 21.24
N ILE A 510 6.82 -16.59 20.86
CA ILE A 510 7.51 -15.45 21.49
C ILE A 510 7.33 -15.42 23.02
N PRO A 511 6.13 -15.62 23.58
CA PRO A 511 5.93 -15.59 25.03
C PRO A 511 6.75 -16.64 25.80
N GLN A 512 7.17 -17.73 25.16
CA GLN A 512 7.98 -18.78 25.79
C GLN A 512 9.43 -18.34 26.01
N HIS A 513 9.90 -17.34 25.26
CA HIS A 513 11.28 -16.87 25.24
C HIS A 513 11.48 -15.48 25.87
N MET A 514 10.43 -14.88 26.43
CA MET A 514 10.53 -13.51 26.99
C MET A 514 11.42 -13.40 28.23
N ASP A 515 11.66 -14.51 28.93
CA ASP A 515 12.55 -14.59 30.08
C ASP A 515 13.99 -15.00 29.66
N ASP A 516 14.23 -15.27 28.38
CA ASP A 516 15.52 -15.73 27.86
C ASP A 516 16.51 -14.57 27.67
N THR A 517 17.79 -14.85 27.90
CA THR A 517 18.88 -13.89 27.63
C THR A 517 19.42 -13.99 26.21
N ASP A 518 19.23 -15.13 25.56
CA ASP A 518 19.61 -15.36 24.16
C ASP A 518 18.42 -15.06 23.24
N CYS A 519 18.63 -14.22 22.24
CA CYS A 519 17.59 -13.87 21.27
C CYS A 519 17.74 -14.63 19.94
N SER A 520 18.54 -15.70 19.88
CA SER A 520 18.74 -16.52 18.68
C SER A 520 17.44 -17.12 18.14
N PHE A 521 16.45 -17.37 19.02
CA PHE A 521 15.14 -17.91 18.64
C PHE A 521 14.44 -17.02 17.61
N MET A 522 14.74 -15.71 17.56
CA MET A 522 14.17 -14.79 16.58
C MET A 522 14.51 -15.16 15.13
N GLU A 523 15.68 -15.78 14.88
CA GLU A 523 16.03 -16.26 13.53
C GLU A 523 15.07 -17.36 13.06
N ASP A 524 14.61 -18.20 13.99
CA ASP A 524 13.71 -19.31 13.71
C ASP A 524 12.28 -18.82 13.43
N LEU A 525 11.93 -17.65 13.94
CA LEU A 525 10.63 -17.00 13.75
C LEU A 525 10.57 -16.08 12.52
N LEU A 526 11.69 -15.84 11.82
CA LEU A 526 11.69 -14.97 10.65
C LEU A 526 10.75 -15.50 9.55
N PRO A 527 10.11 -14.63 8.75
CA PRO A 527 9.13 -15.03 7.73
C PRO A 527 9.67 -16.00 6.66
N TRP A 528 10.99 -16.05 6.49
CA TRP A 528 11.67 -16.93 5.55
C TRP A 528 12.35 -18.14 6.22
N SER A 529 12.22 -18.30 7.54
CA SER A 529 12.80 -19.41 8.28
C SER A 529 12.24 -20.76 7.84
N GLU A 530 13.12 -21.72 7.59
CA GLU A 530 12.75 -23.09 7.23
C GLU A 530 12.10 -23.84 8.39
N LYS A 531 12.26 -23.35 9.63
CA LYS A 531 11.66 -23.95 10.83
C LYS A 531 10.19 -23.59 11.03
N LEU A 532 9.66 -22.64 10.25
CA LEU A 532 8.23 -22.32 10.31
C LEU A 532 7.39 -23.53 9.87
N PRO A 533 6.29 -23.86 10.59
CA PRO A 533 5.36 -24.90 10.19
C PRO A 533 4.90 -24.76 8.74
N SER A 534 4.81 -25.90 8.03
CA SER A 534 4.46 -25.91 6.61
C SER A 534 3.07 -25.34 6.33
N GLU A 535 2.12 -25.43 7.28
CA GLU A 535 0.76 -24.95 7.06
C GLU A 535 0.69 -23.42 6.97
N ILE A 536 1.68 -22.69 7.51
CA ILE A 536 1.74 -21.21 7.49
C ILE A 536 2.05 -20.69 6.09
N ARG A 537 2.74 -21.47 5.27
CA ARG A 537 3.12 -21.08 3.90
C ARG A 537 1.90 -21.18 2.98
N LYS A 538 1.78 -20.23 2.04
CA LYS A 538 0.79 -20.36 0.95
C LYS A 538 1.25 -21.47 0.01
N ALA A 539 0.28 -22.30 -0.41
CA ALA A 539 0.48 -23.38 -1.37
C ALA A 539 0.77 -22.85 -2.77
#